data_AF-A0A1Q6RR46-F1
#
_entry.id   AF-A0A1Q6RR46-F1
#
_cell.length_a   1.000
_cell.length_b   1.000
_cell.length_c   1.000
_cell.angle_alpha   90.00
_cell.angle_beta   90.00
_cell.angle_gamma   90.00
#
_symmetry.space_group_name_H-M   'P 1'
#
loop_
_entity.id
_entity.type
_entity.pdbx_description
1 polymer ?
#
loop_
_entity_poly.entity_id
_entity_poly.type
_entity_poly.pdbx_seq_one_letter_code
_entity_poly.pdbx_strand_id
1 'polypeptide(L)'
;MMNKFEMILCIVNAGYAEQVMNIARAKGARGGTIIRARGTANPDAEAYFHIAIQPEKEILMLVVPVEIKDSILHALYNQVGLNTAGHGMAFSMPVDDVVGIGGSVPALQKEEEQAKAEQN
;
A
#
# COMPACT_ATOMS: atom_id res chain seq x y z
N MET A 1 -18.95 7.32 -10.24
CA MET A 1 -19.24 6.79 -8.88
C MET A 1 -18.06 7.15 -7.99
N MET A 2 -18.28 7.46 -6.73
CA MET A 2 -17.20 7.59 -5.75
C MET A 2 -16.93 6.21 -5.15
N ASN A 3 -15.70 5.71 -5.28
CA ASN A 3 -15.31 4.42 -4.75
C ASN A 3 -15.12 4.55 -3.22
N LYS A 4 -15.55 3.54 -2.46
CA LYS A 4 -15.46 3.54 -0.98
C LYS A 4 -14.11 3.08 -0.47
N PHE A 5 -13.40 2.30 -1.29
CA PHE A 5 -12.08 1.78 -1.00
C PHE A 5 -11.10 2.17 -2.10
N GLU A 6 -9.85 2.31 -1.69
CA GLU A 6 -8.71 2.52 -2.58
C GLU A 6 -7.63 1.48 -2.26
N MET A 7 -6.92 1.07 -3.30
CA MET A 7 -5.74 0.23 -3.16
C MET A 7 -4.51 1.11 -3.21
N ILE A 8 -3.69 1.05 -2.15
CA ILE A 8 -2.37 1.69 -2.11
C ILE A 8 -1.32 0.61 -2.41
N LEU A 9 -0.45 0.89 -3.39
CA LEU A 9 0.71 0.07 -3.72
C LEU A 9 1.98 0.86 -3.40
N CYS A 10 2.83 0.29 -2.55
CA CYS A 10 4.11 0.87 -2.17
C CYS A 10 5.24 -0.06 -2.60
N ILE A 11 6.09 0.40 -3.51
CA ILE A 11 7.25 -0.33 -4.01
C ILE A 11 8.49 0.21 -3.30
N VAL A 12 9.16 -0.61 -2.51
CA VAL A 12 10.32 -0.22 -1.69
C VAL A 12 11.49 -1.20 -1.87
N ASN A 13 12.67 -0.81 -1.40
CA ASN A 13 13.79 -1.74 -1.26
C ASN A 13 13.41 -2.94 -0.37
N ALA A 14 13.94 -4.12 -0.70
CA ALA A 14 13.71 -5.31 0.12
C ALA A 14 14.12 -5.08 1.59
N GLY A 15 13.28 -5.53 2.52
CA GLY A 15 13.49 -5.34 3.96
C GLY A 15 12.80 -4.10 4.55
N TYR A 16 12.20 -3.24 3.71
CA TYR A 16 11.50 -2.03 4.18
C TYR A 16 9.97 -2.14 4.16
N ALA A 17 9.40 -3.19 3.57
CA ALA A 17 7.94 -3.32 3.48
C ALA A 17 7.24 -3.38 4.86
N GLU A 18 7.90 -3.95 5.86
CA GLU A 18 7.39 -3.98 7.23
C GLU A 18 7.34 -2.58 7.87
N GLN A 19 8.36 -1.74 7.62
CA GLN A 19 8.36 -0.36 8.08
C GLN A 19 7.19 0.43 7.45
N VAL A 20 6.96 0.28 6.15
CA VAL A 20 5.82 0.87 5.44
C VAL A 20 4.50 0.40 6.07
N MET A 21 4.37 -0.90 6.34
CA MET A 21 3.18 -1.47 6.98
C MET A 21 2.95 -0.88 8.38
N ASN A 22 3.99 -0.71 9.19
CA ASN A 22 3.87 -0.14 10.54
C ASN A 22 3.36 1.30 10.49
N ILE A 23 3.86 2.10 9.56
CA ILE A 23 3.39 3.48 9.33
C ILE A 23 1.92 3.49 8.91
N ALA A 24 1.53 2.60 7.98
CA ALA A 24 0.16 2.49 7.53
C ALA A 24 -0.78 2.05 8.68
N ARG A 25 -0.36 1.11 9.53
CA ARG A 25 -1.13 0.66 10.71
C ARG A 25 -1.37 1.80 11.70
N ALA A 26 -0.37 2.64 11.94
CA ALA A 26 -0.51 3.83 12.80
C ALA A 26 -1.54 4.83 12.28
N LYS A 27 -1.91 4.76 10.99
CA LYS A 27 -2.94 5.58 10.34
C LYS A 27 -4.28 4.85 10.16
N GLY A 28 -4.43 3.64 10.71
CA GLY A 28 -5.68 2.89 10.69
C GLY A 28 -5.76 1.78 9.64
N ALA A 29 -4.70 1.52 8.87
CA ALA A 29 -4.67 0.34 7.99
C ALA A 29 -4.66 -0.94 8.84
N ARG A 30 -5.53 -1.91 8.51
CA ARG A 30 -5.62 -3.17 9.26
C ARG A 30 -4.47 -4.12 8.94
N GLY A 31 -4.04 -4.14 7.69
CA GLY A 31 -3.10 -5.11 7.16
C GLY A 31 -2.85 -4.87 5.68
N GLY A 32 -1.95 -5.67 5.12
CA GLY A 32 -1.58 -5.61 3.73
C GLY A 32 -0.87 -6.89 3.30
N THR A 33 -0.67 -7.01 2.00
CA THR A 33 0.05 -8.13 1.39
C THR A 33 1.42 -7.64 0.94
N ILE A 34 2.48 -8.33 1.34
CA ILE A 34 3.84 -8.06 0.86
C ILE A 34 4.17 -9.05 -0.25
N ILE A 35 4.54 -8.52 -1.41
CA ILE A 35 4.92 -9.29 -2.60
C ILE A 35 6.41 -9.06 -2.84
N ARG A 36 7.19 -10.15 -2.95
CA ARG A 36 8.60 -10.04 -3.35
C ARG A 36 8.69 -9.71 -4.84
N ALA A 37 9.54 -8.75 -5.20
CA ALA A 37 9.66 -8.25 -6.56
C ALA A 37 11.13 -7.97 -6.93
N ARG A 38 11.36 -7.66 -8.20
CA ARG A 38 12.62 -7.14 -8.72
C ARG A 38 12.37 -5.80 -9.38
N GLY A 39 13.28 -4.85 -9.16
CA GLY A 39 13.25 -3.56 -9.83
C GLY A 39 13.87 -3.60 -11.22
N THR A 40 13.78 -2.48 -11.92
CA THR A 40 14.48 -2.29 -13.20
C THR A 40 15.98 -2.31 -12.98
N ALA A 41 16.70 -2.94 -13.91
CA ALA A 41 18.15 -2.94 -13.87
C ALA A 41 18.70 -1.52 -14.00
N ASN A 42 19.77 -1.21 -13.26
CA ASN A 42 20.44 0.08 -13.38
C ASN A 42 21.39 0.03 -14.59
N PRO A 43 21.15 0.82 -15.66
CA PRO A 43 21.98 0.80 -16.87
C PRO A 43 23.46 1.04 -16.58
N ASP A 44 23.77 1.88 -15.58
CA ASP A 44 25.14 2.19 -15.20
C ASP A 44 25.84 0.99 -14.55
N ALA A 45 25.09 0.23 -13.74
CA ALA A 45 25.59 -0.99 -13.11
C ALA A 45 25.78 -2.12 -14.14
N GLU A 46 24.88 -2.23 -15.12
CA GLU A 46 25.03 -3.18 -16.23
C GLU A 46 26.27 -2.85 -17.08
N ALA A 47 26.47 -1.57 -17.41
CA ALA A 47 27.62 -1.12 -18.18
C ALA A 47 28.95 -1.35 -17.46
N TYR A 48 28.98 -1.18 -16.13
CA TYR A 48 30.20 -1.36 -15.33
C TYR A 48 30.52 -2.84 -15.11
N PHE A 49 29.56 -3.64 -14.67
CA PHE A 49 29.78 -5.04 -14.29
C PHE A 49 29.54 -6.05 -15.41
N HIS A 50 29.05 -5.61 -16.58
CA HIS A 50 28.70 -6.47 -17.72
C HIS A 50 27.69 -7.59 -17.38
N ILE A 51 26.90 -7.38 -16.32
CA ILE A 51 25.84 -8.28 -15.86
C ILE A 51 24.57 -7.48 -15.57
N ALA A 52 23.41 -8.08 -15.84
CA ALA A 52 22.13 -7.46 -15.53
C ALA A 52 21.87 -7.49 -14.01
N ILE A 53 22.07 -6.35 -13.33
CA ILE A 53 21.83 -6.24 -11.89
C ILE A 53 20.43 -5.68 -11.66
N GLN A 54 19.50 -6.58 -11.36
CA GLN A 54 18.14 -6.22 -10.95
C GLN A 54 18.07 -6.12 -9.42
N PRO A 55 17.76 -4.94 -8.86
CA PRO A 55 17.69 -4.76 -7.41
C PRO A 55 16.49 -5.53 -6.84
N GLU A 56 16.66 -6.07 -5.64
CA GLU A 56 15.55 -6.69 -4.91
C GLU A 56 14.60 -5.62 -4.36
N LYS A 57 13.31 -5.84 -4.58
CA LYS A 57 12.23 -4.94 -4.16
C LYS A 57 11.15 -5.72 -3.42
N GLU A 58 10.34 -4.99 -2.67
CA GLU A 58 9.11 -5.50 -2.09
C GLU A 58 7.97 -4.54 -2.42
N ILE A 59 6.79 -5.10 -2.72
CA ILE A 59 5.56 -4.34 -2.97
C ILE A 59 4.61 -4.60 -1.82
N LEU A 60 4.28 -3.56 -1.06
CA LEU A 60 3.20 -3.61 -0.08
C LEU A 60 1.90 -3.16 -0.76
N MET A 61 0.91 -4.05 -0.75
CA MET A 61 -0.45 -3.81 -1.25
C MET A 61 -1.42 -3.69 -0.08
N LEU A 62 -2.13 -2.56 -0.03
CA LEU A 62 -3.08 -2.22 1.04
C LEU A 62 -4.43 -1.89 0.41
N VAL A 63 -5.51 -2.46 0.90
CA VAL A 63 -6.87 -2.01 0.58
C VAL A 63 -7.41 -1.25 1.79
N VAL A 64 -7.76 0.01 1.61
CA VAL A 64 -8.13 0.92 2.70
C VAL A 64 -9.38 1.73 2.36
N PRO A 65 -10.17 2.14 3.37
CA PRO A 65 -11.21 3.15 3.18
C PRO A 65 -10.62 4.44 2.60
N VAL A 66 -11.36 5.12 1.72
CA VAL A 66 -10.87 6.35 1.07
C VAL A 66 -10.51 7.44 2.08
N GLU A 67 -11.17 7.48 3.23
CA GLU A 67 -10.97 8.48 4.28
C GLU A 67 -9.56 8.45 4.88
N ILE A 68 -8.89 7.29 4.87
CA ILE A 68 -7.55 7.14 5.45
C ILE A 68 -6.44 7.12 4.39
N LYS A 69 -6.80 7.05 3.11
CA LYS A 69 -5.86 6.91 1.98
C LYS A 69 -4.81 8.04 1.94
N ASP A 70 -5.26 9.29 1.96
CA ASP A 70 -4.35 10.44 1.88
C ASP A 70 -3.45 10.55 3.11
N SER A 71 -4.00 10.28 4.30
CA SER A 71 -3.24 10.26 5.56
C SER A 71 -2.10 9.24 5.53
N ILE A 72 -2.35 8.05 4.95
CA ILE A 72 -1.33 7.02 4.77
C ILE A 72 -0.26 7.50 3.76
N LEU A 73 -0.66 7.96 2.57
CA LEU A 73 0.29 8.41 1.54
C LEU A 73 1.19 9.54 2.05
N HIS A 74 0.64 10.53 2.77
CA HIS A 74 1.42 11.59 3.39
C HIS A 74 2.39 11.07 4.46
N ALA A 75 1.95 10.13 5.30
CA ALA A 75 2.81 9.55 6.32
C ALA A 75 3.98 8.76 5.72
N LEU A 76 3.73 8.05 4.62
CA LEU A 76 4.74 7.31 3.88
C LEU A 76 5.73 8.23 3.18
N TYR A 77 5.25 9.31 2.56
CA TYR A 77 6.12 10.33 1.96
C TYR A 77 7.11 10.92 2.96
N ASN A 78 6.65 11.23 4.18
CA ASN A 78 7.50 11.84 5.21
C ASN A 78 8.50 10.87 5.86
N GLN A 79 8.18 9.58 5.98
CA GLN A 79 8.96 8.62 6.76
C GLN A 79 9.73 7.60 5.93
N VAL A 80 9.31 7.32 4.69
CA VAL A 80 9.95 6.36 3.78
C VAL A 80 10.15 6.97 2.39
N GLY A 81 10.08 8.31 2.30
CA GLY A 81 10.25 9.03 1.04
C GLY A 81 11.65 8.87 0.41
N LEU A 82 11.83 9.54 -0.72
CA LEU A 82 13.01 9.45 -1.60
C LEU A 82 14.36 9.64 -0.89
N ASN A 83 14.39 10.36 0.23
CA ASN A 83 15.60 10.64 0.99
C ASN A 83 15.89 9.60 2.10
N THR A 84 15.16 8.49 2.13
CA THR A 84 15.37 7.41 3.10
C THR A 84 15.92 6.15 2.42
N ALA A 85 16.52 5.26 3.21
CA ALA A 85 17.06 4.00 2.70
C ALA A 85 15.99 3.05 2.13
N GLY A 86 14.71 3.26 2.47
CA GLY A 86 13.58 2.52 1.91
C GLY A 86 13.29 2.83 0.44
N HIS A 87 13.76 3.99 -0.05
CA HIS A 87 13.74 4.48 -1.43
C HIS A 87 12.79 3.76 -2.40
N GLY A 88 11.68 4.42 -2.72
CA GLY A 88 10.58 3.78 -3.42
C GLY A 88 9.56 4.74 -4.00
N MET A 89 8.44 4.17 -4.43
CA MET A 89 7.28 4.92 -4.92
C MET A 89 6.01 4.37 -4.27
N ALA A 90 5.02 5.23 -4.07
CA ALA A 90 3.69 4.85 -3.64
C ALA A 90 2.66 5.48 -4.57
N PHE A 91 1.66 4.71 -4.96
CA PHE A 91 0.52 5.19 -5.75
C PHE A 91 -0.75 4.49 -5.29
N SER A 92 -1.90 5.07 -5.63
CA SER A 92 -3.19 4.45 -5.37
C SER A 92 -3.99 4.22 -6.65
N MET A 93 -4.93 3.29 -6.58
CA MET A 93 -5.90 3.03 -7.63
C MET A 93 -7.29 2.76 -7.02
N PRO A 94 -8.36 3.17 -7.72
CA PRO A 94 -9.73 2.94 -7.26
C PRO A 94 -10.04 1.44 -7.22
N VAL A 95 -10.79 1.02 -6.19
CA VAL A 95 -11.31 -0.35 -6.08
C VAL A 95 -12.82 -0.28 -6.16
N ASP A 96 -13.42 -1.03 -7.09
CA ASP A 96 -14.86 -0.99 -7.32
C ASP A 96 -15.62 -1.74 -6.22
N ASP A 97 -15.19 -2.96 -5.89
CA ASP A 97 -15.83 -3.81 -4.89
C ASP A 97 -14.82 -4.49 -3.97
N VAL A 98 -15.18 -4.66 -2.70
CA VAL A 98 -14.38 -5.35 -1.69
C VAL A 98 -15.25 -6.35 -0.93
N VAL A 99 -14.79 -7.60 -0.85
CA VAL A 99 -15.45 -8.68 -0.09
C VAL A 99 -14.45 -9.35 0.84
N GLY A 100 -14.86 -9.60 2.08
CA GLY A 100 -14.07 -10.35 3.07
C GLY A 100 -14.34 -11.85 2.98
N ILE A 101 -13.27 -12.67 3.00
CA ILE A 101 -13.38 -14.13 3.07
C ILE A 101 -13.00 -14.58 4.50
N GLY A 102 -13.87 -15.35 5.15
CA GLY A 102 -13.56 -16.03 6.43
C GLY A 102 -13.58 -15.16 7.70
N GLY A 103 -14.20 -13.99 7.67
CA GLY A 103 -14.38 -13.14 8.85
C GLY A 103 -15.03 -11.80 8.52
N SER A 104 -15.41 -11.04 9.54
CA SER A 104 -15.94 -9.70 9.34
C SER A 104 -14.85 -8.70 8.97
N VAL A 105 -15.17 -7.84 7.99
CA VAL A 105 -14.41 -6.63 7.69
C VAL A 105 -15.15 -5.48 8.38
N PRO A 106 -14.65 -4.92 9.49
CA PRO A 106 -15.38 -3.92 10.27
C PRO A 106 -15.75 -2.67 9.46
N ALA A 107 -14.93 -2.32 8.45
CA ALA A 107 -15.23 -1.24 7.53
C ALA A 107 -16.50 -1.51 6.69
N LEU A 108 -16.74 -2.76 6.29
CA LEU A 108 -17.96 -3.15 5.59
C LEU A 108 -19.18 -3.25 6.55
N GLN A 109 -18.96 -3.54 7.83
CA GLN A 109 -20.04 -3.68 8.82
C GLN A 109 -20.62 -2.35 9.30
N LYS A 110 -19.76 -1.33 9.51
CA LYS A 110 -20.21 0.01 9.88
C LYS A 110 -21.19 0.59 8.86
N GLU A 111 -21.07 0.18 7.60
CA GLU A 111 -21.96 0.58 6.52
C GLU A 111 -23.29 -0.17 6.52
N GLU A 112 -23.31 -1.47 6.81
CA GLU A 112 -24.57 -2.23 6.93
C GLU A 112 -25.44 -1.73 8.09
N GLU A 113 -24.83 -1.23 9.16
CA GLU A 113 -25.54 -0.62 10.29
C GLU A 113 -26.05 0.80 9.98
N GLN A 114 -25.28 1.61 9.25
CA GLN A 114 -25.70 2.96 8.84
C GLN A 114 -26.81 2.94 7.79
N ALA A 115 -26.74 2.04 6.79
CA ALA A 115 -27.79 1.90 5.77
C ALA A 115 -29.13 1.41 6.36
N LYS A 116 -29.10 0.66 7.48
CA LYS A 116 -30.31 0.23 8.21
C LYS A 116 -30.85 1.31 9.14
N ALA A 117 -30.02 2.22 9.63
CA ALA A 117 -30.43 3.33 10.50
C ALA A 117 -31.10 4.47 9.72
N GLU A 118 -30.76 4.67 8.44
CA GLU A 118 -31.38 5.70 7.58
C GLU A 118 -32.72 5.27 6.96
N GLN A 119 -33.13 4.00 7.14
CA GLN A 119 -34.39 3.45 6.63
C GLN A 119 -35.52 3.34 7.69
N ASN A 120 -35.26 3.77 8.92
CA ASN A 120 -36.24 3.83 10.02
C ASN A 120 -36.43 5.27 10.50
#